data_AF-A0A2M7ASN7-F1
#
_entry.id   AF-A0A2M7ASN7-F1
#
_cell.length_a   1.000
_cell.length_b   1.000
_cell.length_c   1.000
_cell.angle_alpha   90.00
_cell.angle_beta   90.00
_cell.angle_gamma   90.00
#
_symmetry.space_group_name_H-M   'P 1'
#
loop_
_entity.id
_entity.type
_entity.pdbx_description
1 polymer ?
#
loop_
_entity_poly.entity_id
_entity_poly.type
_entity_poly.pdbx_seq_one_letter_code
_entity_poly.pdbx_strand_id
1 'polypeptide(L)' 'MTTNEYIKNVKTQSWLKFSKHVWQPRFHDRVIRNEKEYWAIKRYILDNPKNWDKDKENIMK' A
#
# COMPACT_ATOMS: atom_id res chain seq x y z
N MET A 1 -10.96 -11.16 -1.02
CA MET A 1 -10.10 -10.10 -0.45
C MET A 1 -9.00 -10.76 0.37
N THR A 2 -7.77 -10.26 0.28
CA THR A 2 -6.58 -10.80 0.96
C THR A 2 -6.73 -10.86 2.49
N THR A 3 -7.61 -10.06 3.10
CA THR A 3 -8.00 -10.19 4.52
C THR A 3 -8.49 -11.59 4.87
N ASN A 4 -9.30 -12.22 3.99
CA ASN A 4 -9.85 -13.55 4.25
C ASN A 4 -8.76 -14.63 4.20
N GLU A 5 -7.84 -14.48 3.25
CA GLU A 5 -6.68 -15.35 3.13
C GLU A 5 -5.73 -15.20 4.33
N TYR A 6 -5.46 -13.96 4.75
CA TYR A 6 -4.73 -13.68 5.98
C TYR A 6 -5.38 -14.32 7.21
N ILE A 7 -6.70 -14.17 7.40
CA ILE A 7 -7.41 -14.79 8.53
C ILE A 7 -7.33 -16.32 8.47
N LYS A 8 -7.43 -16.91 7.27
CA LYS A 8 -7.28 -18.35 7.08
C LYS A 8 -5.88 -18.80 7.54
N ASN A 9 -4.83 -18.14 7.08
CA ASN A 9 -3.46 -18.53 7.41
C ASN A 9 -3.08 -18.26 8.87
N VAL A 10 -3.64 -17.23 9.53
CA VAL A 10 -3.51 -17.06 11.00
C VAL A 10 -4.05 -18.28 11.74
N LYS A 11 -5.15 -18.88 11.26
CA LYS A 11 -5.79 -20.05 11.89
C LYS A 11 -5.12 -21.37 11.52
N THR A 12 -4.62 -21.51 10.29
CA THR A 12 -4.16 -22.81 9.77
C THR A 12 -2.65 -22.94 9.66
N GLN A 13 -1.92 -21.84 9.58
CA GLN A 13 -0.47 -21.79 9.35
C GLN A 13 0.28 -21.01 10.44
N SER A 14 -0.39 -20.72 11.57
CA SER A 14 0.19 -20.03 12.72
C SER A 14 0.84 -18.68 12.41
N TRP A 15 0.31 -17.95 11.41
CA TRP A 15 0.76 -16.57 11.19
C TRP A 15 0.45 -15.70 12.41
N LEU A 16 1.34 -14.74 12.70
CA LEU A 16 1.15 -13.80 13.80
C LEU A 16 -0.14 -13.00 13.61
N LYS A 17 -0.95 -12.93 14.67
CA LYS A 17 -2.18 -12.15 14.67
C LYS A 17 -1.87 -10.67 14.81
N PHE A 18 -2.06 -9.91 13.74
CA PHE A 18 -2.22 -8.47 13.73
C PHE A 18 -3.61 -8.07 14.25
N SER A 19 -3.66 -7.20 15.25
CA SER A 19 -4.88 -6.78 15.95
C SER A 19 -5.61 -5.59 15.33
N LYS A 20 -5.00 -4.94 14.32
CA LYS A 20 -5.63 -3.84 13.56
C LYS A 20 -6.13 -4.34 12.21
N HIS A 21 -6.63 -3.41 11.39
CA HIS A 21 -7.07 -3.69 10.03
C HIS A 21 -5.86 -3.82 9.10
N VAL A 22 -5.84 -4.91 8.32
CA VAL A 22 -4.79 -5.16 7.31
C VAL A 22 -4.82 -4.11 6.20
N TRP A 23 -6.02 -3.66 5.81
CA TRP A 23 -6.20 -2.65 4.77
C TRP A 23 -6.78 -1.37 5.34
N GLN A 24 -6.36 -0.24 4.77
CA GLN A 24 -7.12 0.99 4.90
C GLN A 24 -8.48 0.84 4.17
N PRO A 25 -9.59 1.40 4.69
CA PRO A 25 -10.93 1.19 4.11
C PRO A 25 -11.11 1.74 2.68
N ARG A 26 -10.29 2.71 2.28
CA ARG A 26 -10.29 3.34 0.95
C ARG A 26 -8.88 3.30 0.39
N PHE A 27 -8.78 3.58 -0.90
CA PHE A 27 -7.51 3.70 -1.60
C PHE A 27 -7.48 5.01 -2.39
N HIS A 28 -6.28 5.48 -2.71
CA HIS A 28 -6.09 6.60 -3.62
C HIS A 28 -6.27 6.12 -5.07
N ASP A 29 -7.24 6.70 -5.77
CA ASP A 29 -7.48 6.45 -7.18
C ASP A 29 -7.26 7.72 -8.01
N ARG A 30 -6.64 7.55 -9.18
CA ARG A 30 -6.41 8.66 -10.12
C ARG A 30 -6.41 8.14 -11.55
N VAL A 31 -7.29 8.70 -12.39
CA VAL A 31 -7.27 8.47 -13.84
C VAL A 31 -6.12 9.24 -14.47
N ILE A 32 -5.24 8.54 -15.19
CA ILE A 32 -4.13 9.13 -15.94
C ILE A 32 -4.66 9.61 -17.28
N ARG A 33 -4.66 10.92 -17.52
CA ARG A 33 -5.34 11.52 -18.69
C ARG A 33 -4.41 11.85 -19.86
N ASN A 34 -3.11 11.84 -19.62
CA ASN A 34 -2.12 12.16 -20.65
C ASN A 34 -0.75 11.52 -20.33
N GLU A 35 0.13 11.57 -21.34
CA GLU A 35 1.45 10.96 -21.26
C GLU A 35 2.36 11.61 -20.19
N LYS A 36 2.25 12.93 -20.01
CA LYS A 36 3.04 13.63 -18.98
C LYS A 36 2.68 13.14 -17.57
N GLU A 37 1.40 12.94 -17.29
CA GLU A 37 0.94 12.35 -16.03
C GLU A 37 1.43 10.91 -15.86
N TYR A 38 1.38 10.12 -16.93
CA TYR A 38 1.89 8.75 -16.92
C TYR A 38 3.36 8.69 -16.50
N TRP A 39 4.22 9.51 -17.14
CA TRP A 39 5.64 9.56 -16.80
C TRP A 39 5.91 10.03 -15.37
N ALA A 40 5.15 11.02 -14.90
CA ALA A 40 5.26 11.52 -13.53
C ALA A 40 4.89 10.44 -12.50
N ILE A 41 3.77 9.74 -12.70
CA ILE A 41 3.32 8.67 -11.78
C ILE A 41 4.27 7.48 -11.83
N LYS A 42 4.73 7.08 -13.02
CA LYS A 42 5.73 6.01 -13.18
C LYS A 42 7.01 6.34 -12.41
N ARG A 43 7.52 7.57 -12.54
CA ARG A 43 8.70 8.02 -11.80
C ARG A 43 8.44 8.04 -10.29
N TYR A 44 7.28 8.55 -9.85
CA TYR A 44 6.90 8.55 -8.44
C TYR A 44 6.93 7.14 -7.84
N ILE A 45 6.35 6.14 -8.52
CA ILE A 45 6.34 4.75 -8.06
C ILE A 45 7.76 4.19 -7.94
N LEU A 46 8.62 4.44 -8.93
CA LEU A 46 10.01 3.98 -8.92
C LEU A 46 10.84 4.65 -7.80
N ASP A 47 10.63 5.95 -7.58
CA ASP A 47 11.37 6.73 -6.60
C ASP A 47 10.81 6.57 -5.17
N ASN A 48 9.62 5.98 -4.99
CA ASN A 48 8.92 5.86 -3.70
C ASN A 48 9.76 5.17 -2.60
N PRO A 49 10.41 4.02 -2.83
CA PRO A 49 11.23 3.37 -1.80
C PRO A 49 12.35 4.28 -1.27
N LYS A 50 12.98 5.06 -2.17
CA LYS A 50 14.04 6.00 -1.81
C LYS A 50 13.50 7.23 -1.05
N ASN A 51 12.26 7.62 -1.32
CA ASN A 51 11.66 8.82 -0.75
C ASN A 51 10.78 8.53 0.48
N TRP A 52 10.64 7.26 0.87
CA TRP A 52 9.70 6.82 1.91
C TRP A 52 9.85 7.58 3.23
N ASP A 53 11.08 7.76 3.71
CA ASP A 53 11.35 8.48 4.98
C ASP A 53 10.96 9.96 4.93
N LYS A 54 10.87 10.53 3.74
CA LYS A 54 10.49 11.93 3.53
C LYS A 54 9.00 12.09 3.27
N ASP A 55 8.29 11.01 2.98
CA ASP A 55 6.86 11.03 2.66
C ASP A 55 6.03 11.57 3.83
N LYS A 56 5.02 12.37 3.52
CA LYS A 56 4.13 13.00 4.51
C LYS A 56 3.16 11.98 5.11
N GLU A 57 2.81 10.94 4.36
CA GLU A 57 1.89 9.87 4.78
C GLU A 57 2.63 8.71 5.45
N ASN A 58 3.95 8.81 5.63
CA ASN A 58 4.73 7.79 6.33
C ASN A 58 4.42 7.82 7.84
N ILE A 59 3.72 6.80 8.31
CA ILE A 59 3.30 6.61 9.71
C ILE A 59 4.43 6.22 10.67
N MET A 60 5.64 6.00 10.15
CA MET A 60 6.83 5.61 10.93
C MET A 60 7.69 6.82 11.34
N LYS A 61 7.30 8.05 10.95
CA LYS A 61 7.85 9.29 11.52
C LYS A 61 7.31 9.48 12.94
#